data_AF-A0A0E3VSA5-F1
#
_entry.id   AF-A0A0E3VSA5-F1
#
_cell.length_a   1.000
_cell.length_b   1.000
_cell.length_c   1.000
_cell.angle_alpha   90.00
_cell.angle_beta   90.00
_cell.angle_gamma   90.00
#
_symmetry.space_group_name_H-M   'P 1'
#
loop_
_entity.id
_entity.type
_entity.pdbx_description
1 polymer ?
#
loop_
_entity_poly.entity_id
_entity_poly.type
_entity_poly.pdbx_seq_one_letter_code
_entity_poly.pdbx_strand_id
1 'polypeptide(L)' 'MTYDCVDNGYLDNTSVYTVPPGHFFALGDNRDNSTDSRMMSAMGFVPMDHLVGKVTRIFWSLDADGRLRGERMGKVW' A
#
# COMPACT_ATOMS: atom_id res chain seq x y z
N MET A 1 -0.91 8.63 10.11
CA MET A 1 0.32 9.39 9.80
C MET A 1 1.13 8.51 8.87
N THR A 2 1.21 8.87 7.59
CA THR A 2 2.07 8.16 6.64
C THR A 2 3.50 8.49 6.99
N TYR A 3 4.38 7.49 6.97
CA TYR A 3 5.80 7.71 7.22
C TYR A 3 6.36 8.50 6.03
N ASP A 4 6.89 9.69 6.33
CA ASP A 4 7.49 10.63 5.39
C ASP A 4 8.96 10.78 5.80
N CYS A 5 9.83 10.30 4.92
CA CYS A 5 11.28 10.21 5.12
C CYS A 5 12.00 11.39 4.46
N VAL A 6 11.37 12.03 3.47
CA VAL A 6 12.01 13.03 2.60
C VAL A 6 11.00 14.11 2.22
N ASP A 7 11.20 15.31 2.76
CA ASP A 7 10.40 16.48 2.38
C ASP A 7 10.47 16.75 0.86
N ASN A 8 9.31 16.84 0.21
CA ASN A 8 9.16 17.08 -1.23
C ASN A 8 9.80 15.99 -2.10
N GLY A 9 9.64 14.74 -1.69
CA GLY A 9 9.97 13.56 -2.49
C GLY A 9 9.30 13.58 -3.87
N TYR A 10 9.92 12.85 -4.80
CA TYR A 10 9.47 12.79 -6.20
C TYR A 10 7.99 12.36 -6.36
N LEU A 11 7.45 11.60 -5.40
CA LEU A 11 6.08 11.08 -5.43
C LEU A 11 5.12 11.77 -4.45
N ASP A 12 5.54 12.87 -3.82
CA ASP A 12 4.72 13.63 -2.88
C ASP A 12 3.63 14.42 -3.61
N ASN A 13 4.00 14.95 -4.79
CA ASN A 13 3.09 15.63 -5.69
C ASN A 13 3.07 14.90 -7.03
N THR A 14 1.87 14.59 -7.51
CA THR A 14 1.66 13.85 -8.76
C THR A 14 0.69 14.60 -9.65
N SER A 15 0.76 14.34 -10.96
CA SER A 15 -0.30 14.77 -11.87
C SER A 15 -1.62 14.07 -11.53
N VAL A 16 -2.74 14.68 -11.91
CA VAL A 16 -4.06 14.04 -11.77
C VAL A 16 -4.11 12.76 -12.62
N TYR A 17 -4.54 11.66 -12.01
CA TYR A 17 -4.77 10.39 -12.69
C TYR A 17 -6.26 10.21 -13.02
N THR A 18 -6.56 9.69 -14.20
CA THR A 18 -7.89 9.15 -14.52
C THR A 18 -7.78 7.64 -14.62
N VAL A 19 -8.39 6.93 -13.66
CA VAL A 19 -8.35 5.46 -13.62
C VAL A 19 -9.26 4.92 -14.72
N PRO A 20 -8.77 4.05 -15.62
CA PRO A 20 -9.60 3.43 -16.65
C PRO A 20 -10.70 2.56 -16.03
N PRO A 21 -11.83 2.35 -16.73
CA PRO A 21 -12.83 1.38 -16.31
C PRO A 21 -12.22 -0.01 -16.09
N GLY A 22 -12.69 -0.72 -15.06
CA GLY A 22 -12.20 -2.06 -14.73
C GLY A 22 -10.79 -2.12 -14.13
N HIS A 23 -10.26 -0.98 -13.66
CA HIS A 23 -8.96 -0.90 -13.01
C HIS A 23 -9.04 -0.20 -11.65
N PHE A 24 -7.98 -0.40 -10.86
CA PHE A 24 -7.78 0.25 -9.57
C PHE A 24 -6.50 1.07 -9.57
N PHE A 25 -6.52 2.14 -8.77
CA PHE A 25 -5.32 2.85 -8.37
C PHE A 25 -5.02 2.49 -6.91
N ALA A 26 -3.92 1.76 -6.69
CA ALA A 26 -3.54 1.28 -5.37
C ALA A 26 -2.39 2.11 -4.82
N LEU A 27 -2.43 2.40 -3.52
CA LEU A 27 -1.38 3.10 -2.79
C LEU A 27 -1.00 2.28 -1.56
N GLY A 28 0.29 2.22 -1.27
CA GLY A 28 0.78 1.70 0.01
C GLY A 28 0.63 2.75 1.11
N ASP A 29 0.45 2.30 2.35
CA ASP A 29 0.39 3.21 3.51
C ASP A 29 1.75 3.81 3.85
N ASN A 30 2.84 3.09 3.55
CA ASN A 30 4.21 3.57 3.71
C ASN A 30 4.67 4.26 2.41
N ARG A 31 4.25 5.51 2.23
CA ARG A 31 4.24 6.21 0.93
C ARG A 31 5.61 6.30 0.27
N ASP A 32 6.65 6.63 1.02
CA ASP A 32 7.99 6.80 0.43
C ASP A 32 8.67 5.47 0.12
N ASN A 33 8.20 4.39 0.75
CA ASN A 33 8.74 3.06 0.60
C ASN A 33 7.74 2.12 -0.09
N SER A 34 6.98 2.66 -1.04
CA SER A 34 5.95 1.93 -1.77
C SER A 34 6.13 2.13 -3.28
N THR A 35 6.41 1.02 -3.97
CA THR A 35 6.30 0.93 -5.43
C THR A 35 4.84 0.63 -5.78
N ASP A 36 4.08 1.67 -6.06
CA ASP A 36 2.63 1.60 -6.26
C ASP A 36 2.16 2.33 -7.52
N SER A 37 0.84 2.51 -7.69
CA SER A 37 0.25 3.01 -8.94
C SER A 37 0.71 4.42 -9.34
N ARG A 38 1.36 5.19 -8.46
CA ARG A 38 2.01 6.47 -8.82
C ARG A 38 3.15 6.26 -9.83
N MET A 39 3.83 5.12 -9.76
CA MET A 39 4.94 4.74 -10.65
C MET A 39 4.39 4.02 -11.90
N MET A 40 3.93 4.80 -12.89
CA MET A 40 3.22 4.28 -14.07
C MET A 40 4.03 3.28 -14.91
N SER A 41 5.36 3.43 -14.99
CA SER A 41 6.23 2.53 -15.74
C SER A 41 6.57 1.22 -15.02
N ALA A 42 6.37 1.16 -13.70
CA ALA A 42 6.72 0.00 -12.88
C ALA A 42 5.50 -0.84 -12.50
N MET A 43 4.41 -0.18 -12.08
CA MET A 43 3.17 -0.85 -11.62
C MET A 43 1.94 -0.35 -12.38
N GLY A 44 1.71 0.98 -12.39
CA GLY A 44 0.53 1.57 -13.01
C GLY A 44 -0.80 1.13 -12.37
N PHE A 45 -1.87 1.12 -13.15
CA PHE A 45 -3.19 0.71 -12.67
C PHE A 45 -3.31 -0.81 -12.58
N VAL A 46 -4.01 -1.30 -11.55
CA VAL A 46 -4.22 -2.73 -11.32
C VAL A 46 -5.53 -3.18 -11.99
N PRO A 47 -5.50 -4.13 -12.93
CA PRO A 47 -6.71 -4.71 -13.51
C PRO A 47 -7.63 -5.38 -12.48
N MET A 48 -8.95 -5.32 -12.68
CA MET A 48 -9.95 -5.90 -11.77
C MET A 48 -9.78 -7.41 -11.58
N ASP A 49 -9.39 -8.13 -12.62
CA ASP A 49 -9.16 -9.58 -12.60
C ASP A 49 -7.93 -9.99 -11.77
N HIS A 50 -7.03 -9.05 -11.46
CA HIS A 50 -5.91 -9.26 -10.54
C HIS A 50 -6.32 -9.03 -9.07
N LEU A 51 -7.53 -8.55 -8.79
CA LEU A 51 -8.02 -8.38 -7.42
C LEU A 51 -8.47 -9.72 -6.84
N VAL A 52 -7.70 -10.24 -5.88
CA VAL A 52 -8.02 -11.49 -5.19
C VAL A 52 -9.02 -11.30 -4.05
N GLY A 53 -8.90 -10.22 -3.27
CA GLY A 53 -9.80 -9.98 -2.14
C GLY A 53 -9.36 -8.86 -1.19
N LYS A 54 -10.11 -8.70 -0.08
CA LYS A 54 -9.87 -7.67 0.94
C LYS A 54 -9.15 -8.27 2.16
N VAL A 55 -8.10 -7.59 2.63
CA VAL A 55 -7.45 -7.90 3.91
C VAL A 55 -8.38 -7.54 5.07
N THR A 56 -8.59 -8.48 6.00
CA THR A 56 -9.55 -8.28 7.12
C THR A 56 -8.96 -8.48 8.50
N ARG A 57 -7.91 -9.29 8.66
CA ARG A 57 -7.31 -9.60 9.96
C ARG A 57 -5.82 -9.87 9.86
N ILE A 58 -5.10 -9.56 10.94
CA ILE A 58 -3.76 -10.06 11.22
C ILE A 58 -3.93 -11.31 12.09
N PHE A 59 -3.57 -12.47 11.55
CA PHE A 59 -3.66 -13.75 12.27
C PHE A 59 -2.35 -14.09 13.00
N TRP A 60 -1.21 -13.52 12.59
CA TRP A 60 0.10 -13.78 13.16
C TRP A 60 1.05 -12.61 12.95
N SER A 61 1.87 -12.28 13.96
CA SER A 61 2.88 -11.22 13.88
C SER A 61 4.01 -11.43 14.89
N LEU A 62 5.25 -11.49 14.42
CA LEU A 62 6.45 -11.57 15.25
C LEU A 62 7.33 -10.33 15.05
N ASP A 63 8.10 -9.95 16.05
CA ASP A 63 9.21 -9.00 15.89
C ASP A 63 10.48 -9.68 15.34
N ALA A 64 11.55 -8.91 15.18
CA ALA A 64 12.82 -9.40 14.64
C ALA A 64 13.49 -10.46 15.53
N ASP A 65 13.19 -10.48 16.82
CA ASP A 65 13.70 -11.47 17.79
C ASP A 65 12.79 -12.70 17.90
N GLY A 66 11.70 -12.76 17.12
CA GLY A 66 10.72 -13.84 17.14
C GLY A 66 9.68 -13.73 18.26
N ARG A 67 9.56 -12.59 18.95
CA ARG A 67 8.55 -12.38 19.98
C ARG A 67 7.20 -12.05 19.36
N LEU A 68 6.14 -12.63 19.90
CA LEU A 68 4.77 -12.39 19.44
C LEU A 68 4.33 -10.94 19.71
N ARG A 69 3.87 -10.26 18.66
CA ARG A 69 3.25 -8.93 18.70
C ARG A 69 1.74 -9.07 18.83
N GLY A 70 1.31 -9.62 19.95
CA GLY A 70 -0.09 -10.00 20.17
C GLY A 70 -1.08 -8.84 20.07
N GLU A 71 -0.62 -7.63 20.36
CA GLU A 71 -1.35 -6.37 20.24
C GLU A 71 -1.77 -6.01 18.81
N ARG A 72 -1.10 -6.59 17.81
CA ARG A 72 -1.42 -6.38 16.38
C ARG A 72 -2.47 -7.36 15.87
N MET A 73 -2.71 -8.46 16.57
CA MET A 73 -3.61 -9.51 16.09
C MET A 73 -5.06 -9.04 16.13
N GLY A 74 -5.85 -9.51 15.18
CA GLY A 74 -7.27 -9.17 15.08
C GLY A 74 -7.60 -8.35 13.85
N LYS A 75 -8.68 -7.57 13.92
CA LYS A 75 -9.27 -6.92 12.76
C LYS A 75 -8.40 -5.78 12.23
N VAL A 76 -8.20 -5.77 10.91
CA VAL A 76 -7.67 -4.64 10.15
C VAL A 76 -8.88 -3.80 9.71
N TRP A 77 -8.89 -2.53 10.08
CA TRP A 77 -9.98 -1.59 9.81
C TRP A 77 -9.72 -0.83 8.52
#